data_AF-A0A1I2GXS6-F1
#
_entry.id   AF-A0A1I2GXS6-F1
#
_cell.length_a   1.000
_cell.length_b   1.000
_cell.length_c   1.000
_cell.angle_alpha   90.00
_cell.angle_beta   90.00
_cell.angle_gamma   90.00
#
_symmetry.space_group_name_H-M   'P 1'
#
loop_
_entity.id
_entity.type
_entity.pdbx_description
1 polymer ?
#
loop_
_entity_poly.entity_id
_entity_poly.type
_entity_poly.pdbx_seq_one_letter_code
_entity_poly.pdbx_strand_id
1 'polypeptide(L)'
;MVANTGKRQSQTGADHKEEAKRQLLLQMLDTQALVGDLATKAVVFSPPLITRQEVGIFGRSTINIIQGAYGSHKSRLAELIAALMLTGNTGDDPHFLDFERAMLERFCFCYIDTERNQKEELPYAIQGIKMKAGYQLEDKPAGFHFTSIKAIERGHRFDAIEAFISHVRQLTDLHLFVLIDVVTDAIGDFNDPKESMKLFDFLGNLCDRHNATFLLVIHQNPGTDKARGHTGTEAANKASTVLQIGFEKTDKGEDSELIKLRYLKLRRGKRPEPVFLQYSTEANGLVLASTDAVTAHINHRKHKASVEDMAERLESLLSGWRAC
;
A
#
# COMPACT_ATOMS: atom_id res chain seq x y z
N MET A 1 -39.34 28.10 -44.31
CA MET A 1 -39.55 26.92 -43.44
C MET A 1 -38.24 26.55 -42.75
N VAL A 2 -37.84 27.25 -41.69
CA VAL A 2 -36.70 26.83 -40.85
C VAL A 2 -36.97 27.30 -39.43
N ALA A 3 -37.59 26.45 -38.60
CA ALA A 3 -37.62 26.57 -37.14
C ALA A 3 -38.38 25.37 -36.52
N ASN A 4 -37.75 24.19 -36.41
CA ASN A 4 -38.23 23.20 -35.43
C ASN A 4 -37.22 22.15 -34.97
N THR A 5 -35.94 22.27 -35.33
CA THR A 5 -34.91 21.28 -34.99
C THR A 5 -34.33 21.46 -33.58
N GLY A 6 -34.39 22.66 -33.00
CA GLY A 6 -33.81 22.95 -31.67
C GLY A 6 -34.62 22.47 -30.45
N LYS A 7 -35.96 22.36 -30.55
CA LYS A 7 -36.81 21.94 -29.41
C LYS A 7 -36.84 20.42 -29.18
N ARG A 8 -36.67 19.61 -30.24
CA ARG A 8 -36.66 18.13 -30.11
C ARG A 8 -35.35 17.59 -29.52
N GLN A 9 -34.22 18.26 -29.77
CA GLN A 9 -32.92 17.86 -29.21
C GLN A 9 -32.78 18.21 -27.71
N SER A 10 -33.43 19.27 -27.22
CA SER A 10 -33.39 19.63 -25.80
C SER A 10 -34.28 18.73 -24.93
N GLN A 11 -35.40 18.23 -25.47
CA GLN A 11 -36.34 17.37 -24.76
C GLN A 11 -35.79 15.95 -24.55
N THR A 12 -35.18 15.38 -25.59
CA THR A 12 -34.54 14.05 -25.55
C THR A 12 -33.34 14.00 -24.58
N GLY A 13 -32.54 15.07 -24.50
CA GLY A 13 -31.44 15.17 -23.53
C GLY A 13 -31.89 15.33 -22.07
N ALA A 14 -33.08 15.90 -21.84
CA ALA A 14 -33.68 16.00 -20.50
C ALA A 14 -34.20 14.64 -20.03
N ASP A 15 -34.90 13.91 -20.92
CA ASP A 15 -35.44 12.57 -20.63
C ASP A 15 -34.32 11.56 -20.31
N HIS A 16 -33.19 11.60 -21.03
CA HIS A 16 -32.03 10.74 -20.73
C HIS A 16 -31.37 11.05 -19.37
N LYS A 17 -31.31 12.33 -18.98
CA LYS A 17 -30.76 12.73 -17.67
C LYS A 17 -31.69 12.29 -16.54
N GLU A 18 -33.00 12.38 -16.75
CA GLU A 18 -33.99 11.97 -15.76
C GLU A 18 -33.97 10.45 -15.55
N GLU A 19 -33.84 9.68 -16.62
CA GLU A 19 -33.67 8.22 -16.52
C GLU A 19 -32.35 7.85 -15.83
N ALA A 20 -31.24 8.53 -16.15
CA ALA A 20 -29.96 8.30 -15.46
C ALA A 20 -30.06 8.58 -13.95
N LYS A 21 -30.72 9.68 -13.55
CA LYS A 21 -30.97 9.97 -12.13
C LYS A 21 -31.84 8.90 -11.48
N ARG A 22 -32.86 8.40 -12.18
CA ARG A 22 -33.73 7.34 -11.69
C ARG A 22 -32.94 6.06 -11.42
N GLN A 23 -32.05 5.67 -12.33
CA GLN A 23 -31.20 4.49 -12.14
C GLN A 23 -30.25 4.66 -10.94
N LEU A 24 -29.64 5.84 -10.77
CA LEU A 24 -28.82 6.13 -9.59
C LEU A 24 -29.63 6.07 -8.28
N LEU A 25 -30.86 6.60 -8.28
CA LEU A 25 -31.73 6.53 -7.11
C LEU A 25 -32.09 5.07 -6.78
N LEU A 26 -32.40 4.24 -7.77
CA LEU A 26 -32.67 2.82 -7.55
C LEU A 26 -31.48 2.11 -6.90
N GLN A 27 -30.26 2.35 -7.39
CA GLN A 27 -29.03 1.80 -6.77
C GLN A 27 -28.86 2.24 -5.31
N MET A 28 -29.17 3.51 -5.00
CA MET A 28 -29.10 4.02 -3.62
C MET A 28 -30.16 3.39 -2.73
N LEU A 29 -31.38 3.19 -3.22
CA LEU A 29 -32.47 2.55 -2.47
C LEU A 29 -32.19 1.06 -2.21
N ASP A 30 -31.62 0.35 -3.19
CA ASP A 30 -31.19 -1.04 -3.02
C ASP A 30 -30.08 -1.14 -1.96
N THR A 31 -29.10 -0.23 -2.00
CA THR A 31 -28.05 -0.14 -0.99
C THR A 31 -28.63 0.16 0.39
N GLN A 32 -29.58 1.10 0.48
CA GLN A 32 -30.24 1.46 1.74
C GLN A 32 -30.99 0.26 2.33
N ALA A 33 -31.72 -0.50 1.50
CA ALA A 33 -32.44 -1.69 1.94
C ALA A 33 -31.49 -2.78 2.46
N LEU A 34 -30.42 -3.07 1.70
CA LEU A 34 -29.40 -4.05 2.09
C LEU A 34 -28.70 -3.67 3.40
N VAL A 35 -28.21 -2.44 3.50
CA VAL A 35 -27.54 -1.94 4.71
C VAL A 35 -28.51 -1.88 5.89
N GLY A 36 -29.76 -1.47 5.65
CA GLY A 36 -30.81 -1.45 6.66
C GLY A 36 -31.07 -2.83 7.26
N ASP A 37 -31.19 -3.87 6.42
CA ASP A 37 -31.34 -5.25 6.88
C ASP A 37 -30.12 -5.74 7.67
N LEU A 38 -28.91 -5.52 7.15
CA LEU A 38 -27.66 -5.88 7.84
C LEU A 38 -27.51 -5.17 9.18
N ALA A 39 -27.96 -3.92 9.30
CA ALA A 39 -27.92 -3.14 10.53
C ALA A 39 -28.90 -3.65 11.61
N THR A 40 -29.88 -4.49 11.26
CA THR A 40 -30.75 -5.16 12.24
C THR A 40 -30.10 -6.40 12.88
N LYS A 41 -28.97 -6.85 12.35
CA LYS A 41 -28.25 -8.06 12.78
C LYS A 41 -27.00 -7.66 13.57
N ALA A 42 -26.51 -8.57 14.41
CA ALA A 42 -25.23 -8.36 15.08
C ALA A 42 -24.10 -8.26 14.05
N VAL A 43 -23.35 -7.14 14.06
CA VAL A 43 -22.23 -6.93 13.14
C VAL A 43 -21.02 -7.72 13.64
N VAL A 44 -20.66 -8.77 12.91
CA VAL A 44 -19.41 -9.52 13.13
C VAL A 44 -18.37 -8.99 12.16
N PHE A 45 -17.36 -8.29 12.68
CA PHE A 45 -16.25 -7.83 11.85
C PHE A 45 -15.38 -9.02 11.46
N SER A 46 -15.03 -9.12 10.18
CA SER A 46 -14.03 -10.08 9.74
C SER A 46 -12.70 -9.80 10.44
N PRO A 47 -11.94 -10.85 10.80
CA PRO A 47 -10.61 -10.67 11.36
C PRO A 47 -9.69 -9.96 10.36
N PRO A 48 -8.62 -9.30 10.84
CA PRO A 48 -7.58 -8.78 9.98
C PRO A 48 -6.97 -9.89 9.11
N LEU A 49 -6.63 -9.57 7.86
CA LEU A 49 -5.93 -10.46 6.95
C LEU A 49 -4.47 -10.67 7.38
N ILE A 50 -3.85 -9.60 7.85
CA ILE A 50 -2.49 -9.60 8.38
C ILE A 50 -2.49 -8.92 9.75
N THR A 51 -1.89 -9.57 10.72
CA THR A 51 -1.60 -9.07 12.07
C THR A 51 -0.10 -8.94 12.27
N ARG A 52 0.31 -8.14 13.24
CA ARG A 52 1.66 -8.15 13.79
C ARG A 52 1.58 -7.87 15.27
N GLN A 53 2.14 -8.76 16.10
CA GLN A 53 2.05 -8.67 17.56
C GLN A 53 0.61 -8.41 18.02
N GLU A 54 -0.33 -9.26 17.54
CA GLU A 54 -1.77 -9.18 17.80
C GLU A 54 -2.51 -7.94 17.26
N VAL A 55 -1.80 -6.96 16.70
CA VAL A 55 -2.43 -5.77 16.10
C VAL A 55 -2.79 -6.06 14.65
N GLY A 56 -4.05 -5.88 14.28
CA GLY A 56 -4.52 -5.97 12.89
C GLY A 56 -3.92 -4.88 12.02
N ILE A 57 -3.15 -5.27 11.00
CA ILE A 57 -2.43 -4.38 10.09
C ILE A 57 -3.20 -4.18 8.79
N PHE A 58 -3.64 -5.25 8.12
CA PHE A 58 -4.44 -5.17 6.90
C PHE A 58 -5.78 -5.88 7.09
N GLY A 59 -6.87 -5.28 6.64
CA GLY A 59 -8.22 -5.86 6.71
C GLY A 59 -8.81 -6.10 5.33
N ARG A 60 -9.91 -6.86 5.28
CA ARG A 60 -10.67 -7.13 4.05
C ARG A 60 -11.23 -5.84 3.44
N SER A 61 -11.27 -5.80 2.11
CA SER A 61 -11.84 -4.69 1.33
C SER A 61 -11.22 -3.35 1.69
N THR A 62 -9.89 -3.34 1.86
CA THR A 62 -9.14 -2.12 2.19
C THR A 62 -8.08 -1.81 1.15
N ILE A 63 -7.74 -0.52 1.05
CA ILE A 63 -6.55 -0.05 0.35
C ILE A 63 -5.47 0.24 1.40
N ASN A 64 -4.26 -0.27 1.17
CA ASN A 64 -3.12 -0.15 2.08
C ASN A 64 -1.91 0.35 1.30
N ILE A 65 -0.99 1.03 1.98
CA ILE A 65 0.14 1.70 1.33
C ILE A 65 1.45 1.31 2.01
N ILE A 66 2.46 1.04 1.20
CA ILE A 66 3.87 1.11 1.59
C ILE A 66 4.49 2.30 0.87
N GLN A 67 5.03 3.25 1.63
CA GLN A 67 5.75 4.41 1.09
C GLN A 67 7.19 4.50 1.60
N GLY A 68 8.03 5.23 0.86
CA GLY A 68 9.46 5.31 1.12
C GLY A 68 10.24 5.94 -0.03
N ALA A 69 11.44 6.44 0.24
CA ALA A 69 12.33 7.00 -0.77
C ALA A 69 12.85 5.93 -1.74
N TYR A 70 13.46 6.35 -2.85
CA TYR A 70 14.16 5.42 -3.74
C TYR A 70 15.23 4.63 -2.94
N GLY A 71 15.37 3.33 -3.24
CA GLY A 71 16.33 2.46 -2.52
C GLY A 71 15.93 2.07 -1.10
N SER A 72 14.81 2.55 -0.54
CA SER A 72 14.45 2.33 0.87
C SER A 72 13.88 0.96 1.23
N HIS A 73 14.09 -0.05 0.38
CA HIS A 73 13.59 -1.42 0.56
C HIS A 73 12.06 -1.61 0.51
N LYS A 74 11.29 -0.65 -0.05
CA LYS A 74 9.82 -0.78 -0.23
C LYS A 74 9.39 -2.07 -0.93
N SER A 75 9.92 -2.33 -2.13
CA SER A 75 9.54 -3.50 -2.91
C SER A 75 9.94 -4.80 -2.20
N ARG A 76 11.06 -4.81 -1.47
CA ARG A 76 11.45 -5.96 -0.63
C ARG A 76 10.45 -6.23 0.49
N LEU A 77 9.94 -5.18 1.16
CA LEU A 77 8.87 -5.33 2.15
C LEU A 77 7.58 -5.83 1.50
N ALA A 78 7.21 -5.27 0.34
CA ALA A 78 6.01 -5.69 -0.39
C ALA A 78 6.10 -7.16 -0.85
N GLU A 79 7.26 -7.60 -1.35
CA GLU A 79 7.57 -8.99 -1.71
C GLU A 79 7.53 -9.92 -0.50
N LEU A 80 7.98 -9.46 0.67
CA LEU A 80 7.91 -10.24 1.90
C LEU A 80 6.45 -10.46 2.34
N ILE A 81 5.61 -9.42 2.26
CA ILE A 81 4.16 -9.55 2.48
C ILE A 81 3.53 -10.46 1.43
N ALA A 82 3.94 -10.38 0.17
CA ALA A 82 3.48 -11.28 -0.88
C ALA A 82 3.79 -12.74 -0.54
N ALA A 83 5.03 -13.01 -0.11
CA ALA A 83 5.47 -14.34 0.29
C ALA A 83 4.67 -14.87 1.48
N LEU A 84 4.47 -14.04 2.53
CA LEU A 84 3.62 -14.38 3.67
C LEU A 84 2.21 -14.81 3.24
N MET A 85 1.61 -14.11 2.28
CA MET A 85 0.26 -14.44 1.79
C MET A 85 0.22 -15.76 1.00
N LEU A 86 1.34 -16.17 0.40
CA LEU A 86 1.47 -17.39 -0.41
C LEU A 86 1.91 -18.63 0.37
N THR A 87 2.58 -18.45 1.50
CA THR A 87 3.09 -19.52 2.36
C THR A 87 1.97 -20.50 2.73
N GLY A 88 2.21 -21.81 2.59
CA GLY A 88 1.39 -22.83 3.27
C GLY A 88 1.81 -22.92 4.73
N ASN A 89 0.93 -23.22 5.69
CA ASN A 89 1.29 -23.33 7.12
C ASN A 89 2.32 -24.46 7.36
N THR A 90 3.58 -24.23 7.03
CA THR A 90 4.69 -25.19 7.16
C THR A 90 5.66 -24.64 8.18
N GLY A 91 5.97 -25.48 9.18
CA GLY A 91 6.64 -25.12 10.43
C GLY A 91 8.14 -24.88 10.37
N ASP A 92 8.67 -24.43 9.23
CA ASP A 92 10.03 -23.93 9.12
C ASP A 92 9.94 -22.44 8.77
N ASP A 93 10.53 -21.59 9.60
CA ASP A 93 10.15 -20.18 9.81
C ASP A 93 10.95 -19.18 8.95
N PRO A 94 10.48 -18.79 7.74
CA PRO A 94 10.86 -17.50 7.20
C PRO A 94 10.22 -16.44 8.10
N HIS A 95 11.03 -15.83 8.98
CA HIS A 95 10.57 -14.78 9.87
C HIS A 95 10.05 -13.60 9.05
N PHE A 96 8.73 -13.53 8.85
CA PHE A 96 8.06 -12.47 8.10
C PHE A 96 7.98 -11.17 8.92
N LEU A 97 9.04 -10.79 9.65
CA LEU A 97 9.10 -9.62 10.54
C LEU A 97 7.96 -9.59 11.58
N ASP A 98 7.59 -10.76 12.11
CA ASP A 98 6.43 -10.99 12.99
C ASP A 98 5.06 -10.64 12.36
N PHE A 99 5.00 -10.44 11.04
CA PHE A 99 3.72 -10.39 10.34
C PHE A 99 3.15 -11.81 10.23
N GLU A 100 1.90 -11.94 10.64
CA GLU A 100 1.15 -13.18 10.59
C GLU A 100 -0.07 -12.98 9.71
N ARG A 101 -0.40 -13.97 8.89
CA ARG A 101 -1.66 -13.97 8.13
C ARG A 101 -2.76 -14.67 8.92
N ALA A 102 -4.02 -14.37 8.59
CA ALA A 102 -5.16 -15.09 9.14
C ALA A 102 -5.08 -16.60 8.85
N MET A 103 -4.83 -17.40 9.89
CA MET A 103 -4.50 -18.84 9.78
C MET A 103 -5.55 -19.68 9.05
N LEU A 104 -6.82 -19.37 9.22
CA LEU A 104 -7.94 -20.13 8.67
C LEU A 104 -8.41 -19.60 7.30
N GLU A 105 -7.82 -18.52 6.81
CA GLU A 105 -8.21 -17.92 5.55
C GLU A 105 -7.27 -18.34 4.41
N ARG A 106 -7.86 -18.63 3.25
CA ARG A 106 -7.13 -18.90 2.01
C ARG A 106 -7.26 -17.69 1.10
N PHE A 107 -6.16 -17.34 0.45
CA PHE A 107 -6.06 -16.16 -0.40
C PHE A 107 -5.60 -16.56 -1.80
N CYS A 108 -5.96 -15.72 -2.76
CA CYS A 108 -5.33 -15.69 -4.08
C CYS A 108 -4.57 -14.36 -4.18
N PHE A 109 -3.28 -14.44 -4.48
CA PHE A 109 -2.40 -13.28 -4.53
C PHE A 109 -2.18 -12.84 -5.98
N CYS A 110 -2.38 -11.55 -6.23
CA CYS A 110 -2.17 -10.91 -7.53
C CYS A 110 -1.04 -9.88 -7.42
N TYR A 111 0.02 -10.02 -8.19
CA TYR A 111 1.11 -9.05 -8.26
C TYR A 111 1.12 -8.32 -9.61
N ILE A 112 0.99 -6.99 -9.57
CA ILE A 112 1.06 -6.13 -10.76
C ILE A 112 2.29 -5.24 -10.63
N ASP A 113 3.27 -5.46 -11.50
CA ASP A 113 4.50 -4.66 -11.57
C ASP A 113 4.40 -3.56 -12.63
N THR A 114 4.93 -2.37 -12.34
CA THR A 114 4.93 -1.24 -13.28
C THR A 114 6.32 -0.82 -13.76
N GLU A 115 7.39 -1.20 -13.07
CA GLU A 115 8.73 -0.63 -13.24
C GLU A 115 9.74 -1.62 -13.85
N ARG A 116 9.68 -2.91 -13.54
CA ARG A 116 10.74 -3.88 -13.82
C ARG A 116 10.70 -4.40 -15.24
N ASN A 117 11.86 -4.81 -15.78
CA ASN A 117 11.90 -5.49 -17.06
C ASN A 117 11.39 -6.95 -16.95
N GLN A 118 10.80 -7.45 -18.04
CA GLN A 118 10.13 -8.75 -18.07
C GLN A 118 11.08 -9.94 -18.31
N LYS A 119 12.35 -9.69 -18.65
CA LYS A 119 13.34 -10.74 -18.95
C LYS A 119 14.09 -11.20 -17.71
N GLU A 120 14.40 -10.27 -16.80
CA GLU A 120 15.33 -10.51 -15.70
C GLU A 120 14.74 -10.06 -14.35
N GLU A 121 14.42 -8.76 -14.21
CA GLU A 121 14.07 -8.18 -12.91
C GLU A 121 12.73 -8.68 -12.35
N LEU A 122 11.67 -8.69 -13.16
CA LEU A 122 10.37 -9.18 -12.71
C LEU A 122 10.38 -10.70 -12.45
N PRO A 123 10.94 -11.54 -13.34
CA PRO A 123 11.17 -12.96 -13.03
C PRO A 123 11.95 -13.18 -11.73
N TYR A 124 13.03 -12.41 -11.50
CA TYR A 124 13.83 -12.50 -10.27
C TYR A 124 13.00 -12.17 -9.02
N ALA A 125 12.17 -11.13 -9.06
CA ALA A 125 11.29 -10.77 -7.95
C ALA A 125 10.25 -11.86 -7.66
N ILE A 126 9.63 -12.42 -8.71
CA ILE A 126 8.65 -13.51 -8.58
C ILE A 126 9.30 -14.76 -7.97
N GLN A 127 10.51 -15.12 -8.43
CA GLN A 127 11.28 -16.21 -7.84
C GLN A 127 11.56 -15.94 -6.35
N GLY A 128 12.00 -14.74 -6.01
CA GLY A 128 12.25 -14.33 -4.63
C GLY A 128 11.02 -14.46 -3.73
N ILE A 129 9.84 -14.06 -4.21
CA ILE A 129 8.56 -14.23 -3.50
C ILE A 129 8.27 -15.72 -3.28
N LYS A 130 8.37 -16.55 -4.32
CA LYS A 130 8.09 -18.00 -4.23
C LYS A 130 9.01 -18.70 -3.22
N MET A 131 10.32 -18.47 -3.34
CA MET A 131 11.33 -19.10 -2.47
C MET A 131 11.11 -18.70 -1.01
N LYS A 132 10.83 -17.42 -0.74
CA LYS A 132 10.51 -16.93 0.62
C LYS A 132 9.22 -17.54 1.17
N ALA A 133 8.30 -17.95 0.30
CA ALA A 133 7.06 -18.62 0.68
C ALA A 133 7.20 -20.15 0.80
N GLY A 134 8.41 -20.69 0.68
CA GLY A 134 8.71 -22.13 0.83
C GLY A 134 8.56 -22.96 -0.43
N TYR A 135 8.31 -22.33 -1.58
CA TYR A 135 8.24 -23.03 -2.87
C TYR A 135 9.62 -23.20 -3.50
N GLN A 136 9.76 -24.20 -4.37
CA GLN A 136 10.92 -24.39 -5.22
C GLN A 136 10.88 -23.46 -6.44
N LEU A 137 12.02 -23.36 -7.14
CA LEU A 137 12.19 -22.48 -8.29
C LEU A 137 11.21 -22.80 -9.43
N GLU A 138 10.97 -24.08 -9.68
CA GLU A 138 10.13 -24.60 -10.76
C GLU A 138 8.63 -24.59 -10.41
N ASP A 139 8.29 -24.42 -9.14
CA ASP A 139 6.92 -24.46 -8.66
C ASP A 139 6.08 -23.32 -9.26
N LYS A 140 4.82 -23.65 -9.53
CA LYS A 140 3.79 -22.72 -10.03
C LYS A 140 2.61 -22.73 -9.05
N PRO A 141 2.67 -21.96 -7.95
CA PRO A 141 1.60 -21.94 -6.96
C PRO A 141 0.28 -21.51 -7.59
N ALA A 142 -0.76 -22.34 -7.50
CA ALA A 142 -2.04 -22.09 -8.18
C ALA A 142 -2.74 -20.80 -7.73
N GLY A 143 -2.46 -20.32 -6.52
CA GLY A 143 -2.99 -19.07 -5.97
C GLY A 143 -2.09 -17.85 -6.21
N PHE A 144 -1.06 -17.93 -7.04
CA PHE A 144 -0.16 -16.81 -7.33
C PHE A 144 -0.27 -16.39 -8.80
N HIS A 145 -0.90 -15.24 -9.04
CA HIS A 145 -1.01 -14.62 -10.35
C HIS A 145 -0.16 -13.35 -10.38
N PHE A 146 0.51 -13.11 -11.50
CA PHE A 146 1.34 -11.92 -11.66
C PHE A 146 1.33 -11.42 -13.11
N THR A 147 1.54 -10.12 -13.28
CA THR A 147 1.64 -9.48 -14.59
C THR A 147 2.44 -8.18 -14.51
N SER A 148 2.71 -7.57 -15.67
CA SER A 148 3.29 -6.23 -15.77
C SER A 148 2.45 -5.34 -16.67
N ILE A 149 2.21 -4.12 -16.22
CA ILE A 149 1.55 -3.08 -17.02
C ILE A 149 2.54 -2.07 -17.61
N LYS A 150 3.85 -2.30 -17.45
CA LYS A 150 4.92 -1.41 -17.92
C LYS A 150 4.81 -1.09 -19.42
N ALA A 151 4.49 -2.10 -20.23
CA ALA A 151 4.37 -1.98 -21.69
C ALA A 151 3.00 -1.43 -22.15
N ILE A 152 2.04 -1.27 -21.23
CA ILE A 152 0.71 -0.76 -21.52
C ILE A 152 0.76 0.77 -21.44
N GLU A 153 0.17 1.44 -22.43
CA GLU A 153 0.02 2.89 -22.43
C GLU A 153 -0.78 3.36 -21.21
N ARG A 154 -0.37 4.46 -20.58
CA ARG A 154 -0.98 4.97 -19.34
C ARG A 154 -2.50 5.11 -19.44
N GLY A 155 -3.03 5.57 -20.58
CA GLY A 155 -4.48 5.71 -20.81
C GLY A 155 -5.26 4.39 -20.77
N HIS A 156 -4.61 3.24 -20.95
CA HIS A 156 -5.22 1.90 -20.96
C HIS A 156 -4.88 1.07 -19.71
N ARG A 157 -4.13 1.62 -18.75
CA ARG A 157 -3.69 0.87 -17.57
C ARG A 157 -4.85 0.50 -16.63
N PHE A 158 -5.87 1.34 -16.50
CA PHE A 158 -7.04 1.02 -15.66
C PHE A 158 -7.81 -0.18 -16.25
N ASP A 159 -8.12 -0.12 -17.54
CA ASP A 159 -8.80 -1.22 -18.24
C ASP A 159 -8.00 -2.53 -18.14
N ALA A 160 -6.68 -2.47 -18.28
CA ALA A 160 -5.81 -3.63 -18.16
C ALA A 160 -5.79 -4.22 -16.73
N ILE A 161 -5.72 -3.37 -15.70
CA ILE A 161 -5.77 -3.79 -14.29
C ILE A 161 -7.12 -4.45 -13.99
N GLU A 162 -8.23 -3.83 -14.40
CA GLU A 162 -9.58 -4.36 -14.22
C GLU A 162 -9.77 -5.69 -14.95
N ALA A 163 -9.32 -5.79 -16.19
CA ALA A 163 -9.41 -7.03 -16.97
C ALA A 163 -8.62 -8.17 -16.32
N PHE A 164 -7.41 -7.89 -15.83
CA PHE A 164 -6.59 -8.89 -15.14
C PHE A 164 -7.24 -9.36 -13.84
N ILE A 165 -7.69 -8.45 -12.99
CA ILE A 165 -8.34 -8.79 -11.71
C ILE A 165 -9.66 -9.53 -11.94
N SER A 166 -10.46 -9.08 -12.92
CA SER A 166 -11.70 -9.76 -13.31
C SER A 166 -11.46 -11.17 -13.82
N HIS A 167 -10.41 -11.37 -14.62
CA HIS A 167 -10.01 -12.69 -15.08
C HIS A 167 -9.62 -13.60 -13.91
N VAL A 168 -8.76 -13.14 -13.00
CA VAL A 168 -8.38 -13.95 -11.82
C VAL A 168 -9.60 -14.25 -10.94
N ARG A 169 -10.52 -13.30 -10.79
CA ARG A 169 -11.77 -13.54 -10.05
C ARG A 169 -12.62 -14.65 -10.67
N GLN A 170 -12.59 -14.87 -11.99
CA GLN A 170 -13.33 -15.97 -12.62
C GLN A 170 -12.72 -17.35 -12.32
N LEU A 171 -11.45 -17.42 -11.90
CA LEU A 171 -10.73 -18.67 -11.66
C LEU A 171 -10.87 -19.21 -10.23
N THR A 172 -11.39 -18.41 -9.31
CA THR A 172 -11.42 -18.75 -7.88
C THR A 172 -12.52 -17.95 -7.19
N ASP A 173 -12.95 -18.35 -5.99
CA ASP A 173 -13.82 -17.55 -5.09
C ASP A 173 -13.06 -17.01 -3.86
N LEU A 174 -11.77 -17.33 -3.74
CA LEU A 174 -10.92 -16.89 -2.62
C LEU A 174 -10.80 -15.36 -2.58
N HIS A 175 -10.58 -14.80 -1.39
CA HIS A 175 -10.31 -13.36 -1.27
C HIS A 175 -9.03 -12.99 -2.04
N LEU A 176 -9.11 -11.94 -2.86
CA LEU A 176 -7.97 -11.48 -3.65
C LEU A 176 -7.11 -10.51 -2.83
N PHE A 177 -5.81 -10.77 -2.74
CA PHE A 177 -4.86 -9.81 -2.21
C PHE A 177 -4.01 -9.28 -3.36
N VAL A 178 -4.17 -8.01 -3.70
CA VAL A 178 -3.59 -7.39 -4.90
C VAL A 178 -2.47 -6.44 -4.51
N LEU A 179 -1.24 -6.74 -4.92
CA LEU A 179 -0.10 -5.84 -4.83
C LEU A 179 0.08 -5.09 -6.15
N ILE A 180 0.10 -3.76 -6.11
CA ILE A 180 0.54 -2.92 -7.23
C ILE A 180 1.84 -2.22 -6.80
N ASP A 181 2.98 -2.65 -7.34
CA ASP A 181 4.28 -2.05 -7.04
C ASP A 181 4.47 -0.80 -7.91
N VAL A 182 4.43 0.37 -7.26
CA VAL A 182 4.46 1.73 -7.83
C VAL A 182 3.18 2.14 -8.57
N VAL A 183 2.10 2.30 -7.79
CA VAL A 183 0.77 2.64 -8.33
C VAL A 183 0.72 3.99 -9.06
N THR A 184 1.64 4.91 -8.78
CA THR A 184 1.69 6.21 -9.49
C THR A 184 1.95 6.06 -10.98
N ASP A 185 2.49 4.93 -11.41
CA ASP A 185 2.67 4.63 -12.83
C ASP A 185 1.37 4.20 -13.51
N ALA A 186 0.33 3.83 -12.77
CA ALA A 186 -0.96 3.48 -13.36
C ALA A 186 -1.69 4.69 -13.99
N ILE A 187 -1.24 5.92 -13.71
CA ILE A 187 -1.86 7.17 -14.15
C ILE A 187 -0.90 8.04 -14.96
N GLY A 188 -1.46 9.03 -15.68
CA GLY A 188 -0.77 9.99 -16.54
C GLY A 188 0.13 10.94 -15.75
N ASP A 189 -0.46 11.66 -14.78
CA ASP A 189 0.24 12.61 -13.91
C ASP A 189 -0.18 12.44 -12.44
N PHE A 190 0.77 12.01 -11.60
CA PHE A 190 0.56 11.87 -10.16
C PHE A 190 0.39 13.21 -9.42
N ASN A 191 0.61 14.34 -10.10
CA ASN A 191 0.29 15.67 -9.60
C ASN A 191 -1.08 16.18 -10.08
N ASP A 192 -1.85 15.43 -10.88
CA ASP A 192 -3.23 15.81 -11.16
C ASP A 192 -4.16 15.26 -10.04
N PRO A 193 -4.82 16.14 -9.26
CA PRO A 193 -5.79 15.70 -8.26
C PRO A 193 -6.98 14.95 -8.86
N LYS A 194 -7.41 15.25 -10.10
CA LYS A 194 -8.50 14.54 -10.77
C LYS A 194 -8.12 13.12 -11.12
N GLU A 195 -6.92 12.90 -11.66
CA GLU A 195 -6.42 11.54 -11.92
C GLU A 195 -6.25 10.77 -10.62
N SER A 196 -5.77 11.42 -9.57
CA SER A 196 -5.62 10.83 -8.24
C SER A 196 -6.97 10.37 -7.66
N MET A 197 -8.00 11.23 -7.70
CA MET A 197 -9.35 10.86 -7.26
C MET A 197 -9.90 9.69 -8.09
N LYS A 198 -9.80 9.75 -9.42
CA LYS A 198 -10.22 8.67 -10.31
C LYS A 198 -9.54 7.34 -9.99
N LEU A 199 -8.24 7.34 -9.71
CA LEU A 199 -7.48 6.15 -9.32
C LEU A 199 -8.05 5.51 -8.04
N PHE A 200 -8.27 6.30 -6.99
CA PHE A 200 -8.74 5.73 -5.72
C PHE A 200 -10.21 5.34 -5.73
N ASP A 201 -11.04 6.02 -6.52
CA ASP A 201 -12.43 5.59 -6.76
C ASP A 201 -12.44 4.28 -7.57
N PHE A 202 -11.60 4.17 -8.60
CA PHE A 202 -11.40 2.93 -9.38
C PHE A 202 -10.96 1.76 -8.49
N LEU A 203 -9.93 1.94 -7.67
CA LEU A 203 -9.42 0.90 -6.77
C LEU A 203 -10.43 0.53 -5.68
N GLY A 204 -11.16 1.51 -5.12
CA GLY A 204 -12.22 1.26 -4.16
C GLY A 204 -13.33 0.40 -4.75
N ASN A 205 -13.79 0.76 -5.96
CA ASN A 205 -14.80 -0.03 -6.68
C ASN A 205 -14.30 -1.44 -7.01
N LEU A 206 -13.01 -1.64 -7.30
CA LEU A 206 -12.45 -2.98 -7.49
C LEU A 206 -12.37 -3.80 -6.20
N CYS A 207 -12.05 -3.16 -5.06
CA CYS A 207 -12.07 -3.81 -3.74
C CYS A 207 -13.43 -4.48 -3.49
N ASP A 208 -14.49 -3.72 -3.69
CA ASP A 208 -15.85 -4.15 -3.38
C ASP A 208 -16.38 -5.16 -4.41
N ARG A 209 -16.20 -4.88 -5.71
CA ARG A 209 -16.73 -5.75 -6.79
C ARG A 209 -16.06 -7.12 -6.85
N HIS A 210 -14.77 -7.21 -6.52
CA HIS A 210 -14.02 -8.46 -6.67
C HIS A 210 -13.67 -9.15 -5.34
N ASN A 211 -14.19 -8.66 -4.21
CA ASN A 211 -13.81 -9.13 -2.87
C ASN A 211 -12.28 -9.15 -2.73
N ALA A 212 -11.70 -7.96 -2.86
CA ALA A 212 -10.26 -7.75 -2.96
C ALA A 212 -9.73 -6.75 -1.92
N THR A 213 -8.48 -6.93 -1.51
CA THR A 213 -7.71 -5.99 -0.70
C THR A 213 -6.47 -5.57 -1.49
N PHE A 214 -6.18 -4.27 -1.50
CA PHE A 214 -5.05 -3.72 -2.25
C PHE A 214 -3.91 -3.30 -1.32
N LEU A 215 -2.69 -3.62 -1.73
CA LEU A 215 -1.45 -3.09 -1.20
C LEU A 215 -0.75 -2.32 -2.32
N LEU A 216 -0.54 -1.02 -2.12
CA LEU A 216 0.02 -0.13 -3.12
C LEU A 216 1.40 0.34 -2.65
N VAL A 217 2.40 0.25 -3.51
CA VAL A 217 3.70 0.88 -3.24
C VAL A 217 3.71 2.28 -3.86
N ILE A 218 4.21 3.27 -3.11
CA ILE A 218 4.29 4.67 -3.54
C ILE A 218 5.68 5.22 -3.19
N HIS A 219 6.33 5.89 -4.13
CA HIS A 219 7.56 6.64 -3.84
C HIS A 219 7.27 7.91 -3.02
N GLN A 220 8.24 8.38 -2.25
CA GLN A 220 8.16 9.70 -1.61
C GLN A 220 8.72 10.80 -2.53
N ASN A 221 8.34 12.07 -2.28
CA ASN A 221 8.99 13.18 -2.96
C ASN A 221 10.44 13.33 -2.47
N PRO A 222 11.40 13.67 -3.37
CA PRO A 222 12.78 13.95 -2.97
C PRO A 222 12.87 14.94 -1.81
N GLY A 223 13.68 14.62 -0.80
CA GLY A 223 13.89 15.48 0.37
C GLY A 223 12.70 15.55 1.34
N THR A 224 11.65 14.75 1.17
CA THR A 224 10.49 14.74 2.08
C THR A 224 10.05 13.33 2.45
N ASP A 225 9.38 13.22 3.59
CA ASP A 225 8.74 11.99 4.04
C ASP A 225 7.31 11.79 3.49
N LYS A 226 6.85 12.66 2.60
CA LYS A 226 5.50 12.61 2.02
C LYS A 226 5.49 11.73 0.78
N ALA A 227 4.47 10.88 0.64
CA ALA A 227 4.18 10.20 -0.62
C ALA A 227 4.09 11.19 -1.79
N ARG A 228 4.45 10.70 -2.98
CA ARG A 228 4.65 11.53 -4.17
C ARG A 228 3.34 12.13 -4.70
N GLY A 229 3.35 13.44 -4.93
CA GLY A 229 2.28 14.20 -5.58
C GLY A 229 0.91 14.23 -4.87
N HIS A 230 -0.10 14.67 -5.61
CA HIS A 230 -1.50 14.62 -5.19
C HIS A 230 -1.97 13.18 -4.97
N THR A 231 -1.46 12.25 -5.77
CA THR A 231 -1.74 10.82 -5.61
C THR A 231 -1.36 10.34 -4.23
N GLY A 232 -0.16 10.70 -3.73
CA GLY A 232 0.27 10.34 -2.38
C GLY A 232 -0.62 10.90 -1.28
N THR A 233 -1.12 12.12 -1.46
CA THR A 233 -2.06 12.75 -0.51
C THR A 233 -3.39 12.01 -0.50
N GLU A 234 -3.97 11.75 -1.67
CA GLU A 234 -5.23 11.03 -1.79
C GLU A 234 -5.12 9.58 -1.28
N ALA A 235 -3.96 8.96 -1.53
CA ALA A 235 -3.62 7.64 -1.01
C ALA A 235 -3.69 7.62 0.52
N ALA A 236 -3.02 8.56 1.19
CA ALA A 236 -3.05 8.66 2.65
C ALA A 236 -4.46 8.89 3.20
N ASN A 237 -5.32 9.63 2.48
CA ASN A 237 -6.71 9.85 2.85
C ASN A 237 -7.54 8.57 2.76
N LYS A 238 -7.45 7.85 1.63
CA LYS A 238 -8.28 6.68 1.32
C LYS A 238 -7.81 5.40 1.99
N ALA A 239 -6.50 5.26 2.25
CA ALA A 239 -5.95 4.06 2.83
C ALA A 239 -6.50 3.75 4.24
N SER A 240 -6.59 2.46 4.55
CA SER A 240 -6.80 1.96 5.91
C SER A 240 -5.49 1.99 6.69
N THR A 241 -4.41 1.54 6.07
CA THR A 241 -3.08 1.46 6.67
C THR A 241 -2.03 2.09 5.78
N VAL A 242 -1.13 2.87 6.38
CA VAL A 242 0.02 3.47 5.68
C VAL A 242 1.28 3.12 6.44
N LEU A 243 2.12 2.31 5.80
CA LEU A 243 3.46 1.94 6.25
C LEU A 243 4.49 2.84 5.55
N GLN A 244 5.47 3.31 6.30
CA GLN A 244 6.61 4.06 5.78
C GLN A 244 7.90 3.34 6.12
N ILE A 245 8.72 3.05 5.12
CA ILE A 245 10.02 2.40 5.28
C ILE A 245 11.14 3.31 4.75
N GLY A 246 12.17 3.51 5.57
CA GLY A 246 13.30 4.39 5.27
C GLY A 246 14.51 4.05 6.12
N PHE A 247 15.69 4.43 5.66
CA PHE A 247 16.89 4.39 6.49
C PHE A 247 16.79 5.45 7.59
N GLU A 248 17.22 5.09 8.80
CA GLU A 248 17.50 6.08 9.80
C GLU A 248 18.76 6.86 9.40
N LYS A 249 18.75 8.16 9.67
CA LYS A 249 19.88 9.03 9.37
C LYS A 249 20.92 8.97 10.47
N THR A 250 22.19 8.90 10.09
CA THR A 250 23.33 9.13 10.98
C THR A 250 23.39 10.60 11.39
N ASP A 251 24.30 10.91 12.32
CA ASP A 251 24.51 12.28 12.79
C ASP A 251 24.92 13.26 11.68
N LYS A 252 25.48 12.74 10.58
CA LYS A 252 25.90 13.48 9.38
C LYS A 252 24.79 13.65 8.33
N GLY A 253 23.59 13.12 8.59
CA GLY A 253 22.48 13.14 7.64
C GLY A 253 22.56 12.07 6.53
N GLU A 254 23.53 11.17 6.62
CA GLU A 254 23.72 10.04 5.71
C GLU A 254 22.79 8.88 6.11
N ASP A 255 22.47 7.99 5.17
CA ASP A 255 21.72 6.77 5.49
C ASP A 255 22.58 5.82 6.35
N SER A 256 22.02 5.34 7.46
CA SER A 256 22.60 4.26 8.25
C SER A 256 22.20 2.88 7.72
N GLU A 257 22.78 1.82 8.26
CA GLU A 257 22.33 0.44 7.98
C GLU A 257 21.01 0.08 8.66
N LEU A 258 20.55 0.93 9.61
CA LEU A 258 19.32 0.72 10.34
C LEU A 258 18.14 1.24 9.52
N ILE A 259 17.20 0.36 9.21
CA ILE A 259 15.97 0.66 8.49
C ILE A 259 14.84 0.78 9.51
N LYS A 260 13.99 1.79 9.37
CA LYS A 260 12.82 1.98 10.23
C LYS A 260 11.54 1.85 9.43
N LEU A 261 10.66 0.98 9.91
CA LEU A 261 9.30 0.78 9.44
C LEU A 261 8.34 1.48 10.42
N ARG A 262 7.64 2.51 9.96
CA ARG A 262 6.71 3.32 10.74
C ARG A 262 5.28 3.07 10.28
N TYR A 263 4.36 3.01 11.23
CA TYR A 263 2.93 3.05 10.97
C TYR A 263 2.49 4.52 10.96
N LEU A 264 2.30 5.12 9.78
CA LEU A 264 1.81 6.50 9.69
C LEU A 264 0.31 6.58 9.96
N LYS A 265 -0.43 5.57 9.51
CA LYS A 265 -1.88 5.46 9.67
C LYS A 265 -2.27 4.02 9.95
N LEU A 266 -3.21 3.83 10.88
CA LEU A 266 -3.94 2.60 11.10
C LEU A 266 -5.39 2.96 11.44
N ARG A 267 -6.35 2.68 10.55
CA ARG A 267 -7.74 3.15 10.71
C ARG A 267 -8.45 2.52 11.91
N ARG A 268 -8.14 1.26 12.21
CA ARG A 268 -8.88 0.43 13.19
C ARG A 268 -8.17 0.25 14.53
N GLY A 269 -7.20 1.10 14.88
CA GLY A 269 -6.52 0.97 16.16
C GLY A 269 -5.41 1.98 16.40
N LYS A 270 -4.79 1.86 17.58
CA LYS A 270 -3.60 2.62 17.93
C LYS A 270 -2.45 2.19 17.01
N ARG A 271 -1.69 3.17 16.51
CA ARG A 271 -0.49 2.92 15.72
C ARG A 271 0.55 2.18 16.58
N PRO A 272 1.05 1.02 16.14
CA PRO A 272 2.14 0.34 16.82
C PRO A 272 3.42 1.20 16.86
N GLU A 273 4.34 0.81 17.75
CA GLU A 273 5.69 1.37 17.74
C GLU A 273 6.41 1.03 16.42
N PRO A 274 7.34 1.89 15.97
CA PRO A 274 8.15 1.61 14.79
C PRO A 274 8.95 0.32 14.95
N VAL A 275 9.08 -0.42 13.85
CA VAL A 275 9.92 -1.62 13.77
C VAL A 275 11.27 -1.22 13.20
N PHE A 276 12.34 -1.69 13.83
CA PHE A 276 13.70 -1.50 13.33
C PHE A 276 14.17 -2.77 12.63
N LEU A 277 14.73 -2.59 11.44
CA LEU A 277 15.06 -3.62 10.49
C LEU A 277 16.50 -3.44 10.02
N GLN A 278 17.08 -4.51 9.49
CA GLN A 278 18.35 -4.48 8.77
C GLN A 278 18.25 -5.35 7.51
N TYR A 279 19.10 -5.06 6.53
CA TYR A 279 19.27 -5.96 5.39
C TYR A 279 20.21 -7.10 5.77
N SER A 280 19.76 -8.34 5.58
CA SER A 280 20.58 -9.54 5.75
C SER A 280 20.93 -10.11 4.38
N THR A 281 22.24 -10.27 4.12
CA THR A 281 22.75 -10.95 2.93
C THR A 281 22.46 -12.45 2.97
N GLU A 282 22.53 -13.06 4.16
CA GLU A 282 22.23 -14.48 4.37
C GLU A 282 20.76 -14.78 4.07
N ALA A 283 19.84 -13.98 4.60
CA ALA A 283 18.42 -14.12 4.31
C ALA A 283 18.01 -13.52 2.95
N ASN A 284 18.92 -12.84 2.26
CA ASN A 284 18.68 -12.05 1.05
C ASN A 284 17.41 -11.17 1.16
N GLY A 285 17.29 -10.48 2.29
CA GLY A 285 16.01 -9.90 2.73
C GLY A 285 16.10 -8.98 3.94
N LEU A 286 14.94 -8.50 4.39
CA LEU A 286 14.83 -7.70 5.61
C LEU A 286 14.68 -8.64 6.82
N VAL A 287 15.41 -8.35 7.89
CA VAL A 287 15.29 -9.02 9.19
C VAL A 287 15.10 -7.99 10.30
N LEU A 288 14.60 -8.41 11.46
CA LEU A 288 14.54 -7.55 12.64
C LEU A 288 15.96 -7.13 13.07
N ALA A 289 16.14 -5.86 13.37
CA ALA A 289 17.42 -5.36 13.88
C ALA A 289 17.68 -5.90 15.29
N SER A 290 18.94 -6.21 15.61
CA SER A 290 19.34 -6.62 16.95
C SER A 290 19.13 -5.49 17.96
N THR A 291 18.88 -5.85 19.23
CA THR A 291 18.72 -4.88 20.32
C THR A 291 19.93 -3.95 20.41
N ASP A 292 21.14 -4.49 20.24
CA ASP A 292 22.38 -3.71 20.28
C ASP A 292 22.43 -2.65 19.17
N ALA A 293 22.04 -3.01 17.94
CA ALA A 293 22.03 -2.06 16.82
C ALA A 293 21.03 -0.92 17.05
N VAL A 294 19.86 -1.24 17.61
CA VAL A 294 18.84 -0.25 17.96
C VAL A 294 19.33 0.66 19.11
N THR A 295 19.92 0.08 20.16
CA THR A 295 20.43 0.82 21.31
C THR A 295 21.61 1.71 20.94
N ALA A 296 22.53 1.24 20.09
CA ALA A 296 23.62 2.05 19.58
C ALA A 296 23.09 3.31 18.87
N HIS A 297 22.12 3.14 17.96
CA HIS A 297 21.51 4.26 17.24
C HIS A 297 20.77 5.25 18.17
N ILE A 298 19.99 4.74 19.14
CA ILE A 298 19.27 5.57 20.11
C ILE A 298 20.25 6.35 20.99
N ASN A 299 21.31 5.71 21.48
CA ASN A 299 22.31 6.34 22.33
C ASN A 299 23.09 7.42 21.56
N HIS A 300 23.46 7.18 20.31
CA HIS A 300 24.07 8.19 19.45
C HIS A 300 23.18 9.45 19.32
N ARG A 301 21.88 9.27 19.06
CA ARG A 301 20.93 10.39 18.99
C ARG A 301 20.75 11.14 20.31
N LYS A 302 20.66 10.44 21.45
CA LYS A 302 20.53 11.08 22.77
C LYS A 302 21.74 11.94 23.12
N HIS A 303 22.95 11.47 22.82
CA HIS A 303 24.16 12.26 23.02
C HIS A 303 24.15 13.53 22.17
N LYS A 304 23.72 13.45 20.91
CA LYS A 304 23.62 14.61 20.02
C LYS A 304 22.61 15.65 20.52
N ALA A 305 21.40 15.25 20.89
CA ALA A 305 20.40 16.17 21.45
C ALA A 305 20.93 16.88 22.71
N SER A 306 21.63 16.15 23.58
CA SER A 306 22.31 16.73 24.75
C SER A 306 23.42 17.73 24.38
N VAL A 307 24.19 17.47 23.31
CA VAL A 307 25.25 18.37 22.86
C VAL A 307 24.67 19.63 22.20
N GLU A 308 23.61 19.50 21.41
CA GLU A 308 22.89 20.62 20.80
C GLU A 308 22.23 21.51 21.88
N ASP A 309 21.55 20.92 22.87
CA ASP A 309 20.98 21.66 24.00
C ASP A 309 22.06 22.42 24.81
N MET A 310 23.25 21.81 24.96
CA MET A 310 24.39 22.48 25.59
C MET A 310 24.97 23.61 24.73
N ALA A 311 25.02 23.43 23.41
CA ALA A 311 25.50 24.44 22.47
C ALA A 311 24.57 25.66 22.43
N GLU A 312 23.26 25.45 22.33
CA GLU A 312 22.26 26.53 22.39
C GLU A 312 22.33 27.31 23.71
N ARG A 313 22.54 26.60 24.82
CA ARG A 313 22.69 27.24 26.14
C ARG A 313 23.97 28.05 26.25
N LEU A 314 25.08 27.58 25.67
CA LEU A 314 26.34 28.34 25.60
C LEU A 314 26.21 29.57 24.70
N GLU A 315 25.56 29.45 23.55
CA GLU A 315 25.28 30.58 22.67
C GLU A 315 24.40 31.64 23.34
N SER A 316 23.37 31.22 24.09
CA SER A 316 22.54 32.12 24.90
C SER A 316 23.36 32.86 25.98
N LEU A 317 24.26 32.17 26.67
CA LEU A 317 25.13 32.78 27.69
C LEU A 317 26.15 33.76 27.08
N LEU A 318 26.72 33.41 25.92
CA LEU A 318 27.70 34.24 25.21
C LEU A 318 27.07 35.46 24.52
N SER A 319 25.83 35.33 24.05
CA SER A 319 25.05 36.44 23.48
C SER A 319 24.51 37.38 24.57
N GLY A 320 24.20 36.87 25.76
CA GLY A 320 23.88 37.67 26.95
C GLY A 320 25.04 38.52 27.47
N TRP A 321 26.30 38.11 27.22
CA TRP A 321 27.49 38.87 27.65
C TRP A 321 27.74 40.11 26.77
N ARG A 322 27.32 40.10 25.50
CA ARG A 322 27.54 41.24 24.58
C ARG A 322 26.61 42.44 24.81
N ALA A 323 25.72 42.39 25.80
CA ALA A 323 24.76 43.45 26.12
C ALA A 323 25.07 44.22 27.42
N CYS A 324 26.30 44.12 27.96
CA CYS A 324 26.80 44.97 29.03
C CYS A 324 28.03 45.77 28.59
#